data_AF-A0A2L2YW46-F1
#
_entry.id   AF-A0A2L2YW46-F1
#
_cell.length_a   1.000
_cell.length_b   1.000
_cell.length_c   1.000
_cell.angle_alpha   90.00
_cell.angle_beta   90.00
_cell.angle_gamma   90.00
#
_symmetry.space_group_name_H-M   'P 1'
#
loop_
_entity.id
_entity.type
_entity.pdbx_description
1 polymer ?
#
loop_
_entity_poly.entity_id
_entity_poly.type
_entity_poly.pdbx_seq_one_letter_code
_entity_poly.pdbx_strand_id
1 'polypeptide(L)'
;KKKWEMSMFQGSWTENFTAGGRRDFKDTFWLNPQFGIVLEDVDADDEDNLCTIIVALMQNSRRCNLKMRQRYLEIGFAIYYLK
;
A
#
# COMPACT_ATOMS: atom_id res chain seq x y z
N LYS A 1 -17.21 -4.27 -20.71
CA LYS A 1 -16.25 -4.64 -19.64
C LYS A 1 -15.43 -3.39 -19.33
N LYS A 2 -15.41 -2.90 -18.08
CA LYS A 2 -14.48 -1.83 -17.69
C LYS A 2 -13.04 -2.36 -17.83
N LYS A 3 -12.16 -1.59 -18.45
CA LYS A 3 -10.73 -1.89 -18.56
C LYS A 3 -10.04 -1.23 -17.37
N TRP A 4 -9.28 -2.00 -16.61
CA TRP A 4 -8.54 -1.48 -15.45
C TRP A 4 -7.13 -1.10 -15.86
N GLU A 5 -6.68 0.07 -15.41
CA GLU A 5 -5.27 0.43 -15.43
C GLU A 5 -4.60 -0.12 -14.17
N MET A 6 -3.38 -0.64 -14.33
CA MET A 6 -2.66 -1.30 -13.24
C MET A 6 -1.24 -0.74 -13.14
N SER A 7 -0.86 -0.35 -11.93
CA SER A 7 0.51 -0.02 -11.55
C SER A 7 0.94 -0.93 -10.40
N MET A 8 2.17 -1.44 -10.46
CA MET A 8 2.72 -2.33 -9.44
C MET A 8 4.07 -1.81 -8.97
N PHE A 9 4.25 -1.76 -7.65
CA PHE A 9 5.49 -1.35 -7.01
C PHE A 9 6.02 -2.48 -6.12
N GLN A 10 7.34 -2.65 -6.11
CA GLN A 10 8.01 -3.62 -5.26
C GLN A 10 9.00 -2.92 -4.34
N GLY A 11 9.02 -3.32 -3.08
CA GLY A 11 9.90 -2.75 -2.06
C GLY A 11 10.03 -3.64 -0.84
N SER A 12 10.68 -3.12 0.20
CA SER A 12 10.91 -3.83 1.46
C SER A 12 10.83 -2.90 2.67
N TRP A 13 10.39 -3.46 3.79
CA TRP A 13 10.55 -2.86 5.11
C TRP A 13 11.84 -3.40 5.75
N THR A 14 12.84 -2.53 5.84
CA THR A 14 14.15 -2.85 6.42
C THR A 14 14.26 -2.20 7.79
N GLU A 15 14.70 -2.98 8.78
CA GLU A 15 14.90 -2.53 10.16
C GLU A 15 15.79 -1.28 10.20
N ASN A 16 15.44 -0.33 11.08
CA ASN A 16 16.14 0.96 11.26
C ASN A 16 16.22 1.87 10.02
N PHE A 17 15.49 1.56 8.94
CA PHE A 17 15.46 2.39 7.74
C PHE A 17 14.03 2.68 7.28
N THR A 18 13.36 1.69 6.68
CA THR A 18 11.98 1.87 6.16
C THR A 18 10.91 1.20 7.01
N ALA A 19 11.27 0.38 8.01
CA ALA A 19 10.32 -0.32 8.88
C ALA A 19 9.71 0.60 9.96
N GLY A 20 8.87 1.56 9.55
CA GLY A 20 8.30 2.59 10.41
C GLY A 20 7.15 2.15 11.33
N GLY A 21 6.59 0.94 11.13
CA GLY A 21 5.46 0.42 11.91
C GLY A 21 4.09 0.92 11.43
N ARG A 22 3.04 0.67 12.22
CA ARG A 22 1.67 1.16 11.94
C ARG A 22 1.47 2.60 12.43
N ARG A 23 0.32 3.21 12.09
CA ARG A 23 0.01 4.63 12.38
C ARG A 23 0.16 5.05 13.86
N ASP A 24 0.05 4.12 14.80
CA ASP A 24 0.24 4.39 16.23
C ASP A 24 1.69 4.77 16.58
N PHE A 25 2.67 4.35 15.77
CA PHE A 25 4.10 4.66 15.94
C PHE A 25 4.44 6.02 15.32
N LYS A 26 3.95 7.11 15.92
CA LYS A 26 3.99 8.47 15.34
C LYS A 26 5.40 8.94 14.95
N ASP A 27 6.42 8.55 15.71
CA ASP A 27 7.80 9.02 15.52
C ASP A 27 8.50 8.33 14.33
N THR A 28 8.02 7.16 13.91
CA THR A 28 8.67 6.33 12.88
C THR A 28 7.76 6.05 11.69
N PHE A 29 6.44 6.24 11.81
CA PHE A 29 5.48 5.86 10.76
C PHE A 29 5.77 6.48 9.39
N TRP A 30 6.27 7.71 9.38
CA TRP A 30 6.63 8.45 8.16
C TRP A 30 7.83 7.85 7.40
N LEU A 31 8.62 6.98 8.03
CA LEU A 31 9.75 6.26 7.41
C LEU A 31 9.30 5.15 6.46
N ASN A 32 8.03 4.71 6.53
CA ASN A 32 7.50 3.72 5.61
C ASN A 32 7.53 4.26 4.16
N PRO A 33 7.72 3.40 3.14
CA PRO A 33 7.63 3.82 1.74
C PRO A 33 6.27 4.46 1.44
N GLN A 34 6.30 5.59 0.72
CA GLN A 34 5.11 6.36 0.36
C GLN A 34 4.93 6.37 -1.16
N PHE A 35 3.68 6.30 -1.61
CA PHE A 35 3.33 6.27 -3.03
C PHE A 35 2.26 7.34 -3.28
N GLY A 36 2.51 8.19 -4.27
CA GLY A 36 1.53 9.16 -4.75
C GLY A 36 0.60 8.52 -5.77
N ILE A 37 -0.69 8.86 -5.70
CA ILE A 37 -1.70 8.46 -6.68
C ILE A 37 -2.41 9.75 -7.10
N VAL A 38 -2.50 9.98 -8.41
CA VAL A 38 -3.25 11.08 -8.99
C VAL A 38 -4.50 10.49 -9.66
N LEU A 39 -5.67 11.02 -9.30
CA LEU A 39 -6.96 10.61 -9.84
C LEU A 39 -7.47 11.76 -10.72
N GLU A 40 -7.28 11.65 -12.04
CA GLU A 40 -7.64 12.70 -13.00
C GLU A 40 -8.98 12.39 -13.70
N ASP A 41 -9.19 11.13 -14.08
CA ASP A 41 -10.36 10.71 -14.85
C ASP A 41 -11.48 10.17 -13.95
N VAL A 42 -12.67 10.75 -14.11
CA VAL A 42 -13.89 10.27 -13.45
C VAL A 42 -14.39 8.98 -14.10
N ASP A 43 -15.03 8.13 -13.30
CA ASP A 43 -15.63 6.90 -13.79
C ASP A 43 -16.73 7.19 -14.83
N ALA A 44 -16.72 6.46 -15.95
CA ALA A 44 -17.84 6.48 -16.89
C ALA A 44 -19.12 6.02 -16.16
N ASP A 45 -20.21 6.76 -16.40
CA ASP A 45 -21.54 6.58 -15.78
C ASP A 45 -21.60 6.94 -14.28
N ASP A 46 -20.68 7.78 -13.78
CA ASP A 46 -20.74 8.32 -12.42
C ASP A 46 -21.35 9.74 -12.39
N GLU A 47 -22.49 9.89 -11.72
CA GLU A 47 -23.16 11.17 -11.50
C GLU A 47 -22.43 12.05 -10.47
N ASP A 48 -21.65 11.44 -9.59
CA ASP A 48 -20.96 12.11 -8.49
C ASP A 48 -19.54 12.60 -8.88
N ASN A 49 -19.11 12.37 -10.13
CA ASN A 49 -17.78 12.74 -10.65
C ASN A 49 -16.63 12.21 -9.78
N LEU A 50 -16.71 10.95 -9.32
CA LEU A 50 -15.68 10.29 -8.52
C LEU A 50 -14.82 9.35 -9.37
N CYS A 51 -13.73 8.87 -8.77
CA CYS A 51 -12.80 7.93 -9.38
C CYS A 51 -12.61 6.71 -8.48
N THR A 52 -12.76 5.51 -9.03
CA THR A 52 -12.60 4.25 -8.30
C THR A 52 -11.18 3.71 -8.42
N ILE A 53 -10.55 3.42 -7.27
CA ILE A 53 -9.28 2.69 -7.22
C ILE A 53 -9.37 1.44 -6.37
N ILE A 54 -8.55 0.45 -6.73
CA ILE A 54 -8.32 -0.76 -5.94
C ILE A 54 -6.85 -0.78 -5.55
N VAL A 55 -6.59 -0.75 -4.25
CA VAL A 55 -5.23 -0.82 -3.69
C VAL A 55 -5.04 -2.17 -3.02
N ALA A 56 -4.00 -2.90 -3.43
CA ALA A 56 -3.63 -4.19 -2.85
C ALA A 56 -2.18 -4.15 -2.35
N LEU A 57 -1.96 -4.64 -1.12
CA LEU A 57 -0.64 -4.77 -0.52
C LEU A 57 -0.35 -6.24 -0.24
N MET A 58 0.77 -6.74 -0.76
CA MET A 58 1.16 -8.15 -0.66
C MET A 58 2.54 -8.32 -0.04
N GLN A 59 2.69 -9.28 0.88
CA GLN A 59 3.98 -9.66 1.45
C GLN A 59 4.59 -10.85 0.70
N ASN A 60 5.83 -10.71 0.21
CA ASN A 60 6.52 -11.75 -0.54
C ASN A 60 7.43 -12.64 0.34
N SER A 61 7.70 -13.85 -0.14
CA SER A 61 8.79 -14.74 0.31
C SER A 61 8.83 -15.17 1.78
N ARG A 62 7.69 -15.22 2.48
CA ARG A 62 7.62 -15.73 3.88
C ARG A 62 7.63 -17.26 3.98
N ARG A 63 7.28 -17.98 2.90
CA ARG A 63 7.25 -19.46 2.86
C ARG A 63 8.63 -20.10 2.70
N CYS A 64 9.63 -19.38 2.21
CA CYS A 64 10.99 -19.90 2.02
C CYS A 64 11.75 -20.04 3.36
N ASN A 65 11.30 -19.34 4.40
CA ASN A 65 11.85 -19.43 5.75
C ASN A 65 11.19 -20.56 6.57
N LEU A 66 11.10 -21.78 6.03
CA LEU A 66 10.50 -22.94 6.73
C LEU A 66 11.10 -23.19 8.14
N LYS A 67 12.35 -22.79 8.38
CA LYS A 67 13.03 -22.91 9.68
C LYS A 67 12.55 -21.88 10.71
N MET A 68 12.02 -20.75 10.26
CA MET A 68 11.39 -19.74 11.10
C MET A 68 9.90 -19.77 10.78
N ARG A 69 9.09 -20.41 11.64
CA ARG A 69 7.61 -20.36 11.62
C ARG A 69 7.08 -18.92 11.84
N GLN A 70 7.61 -17.93 11.13
CA GLN A 70 7.14 -16.58 11.15
C GLN A 70 5.79 -16.58 10.46
N ARG A 71 4.74 -16.47 11.29
CA ARG A 71 3.39 -16.13 10.85
C ARG A 71 3.45 -14.88 9.96
N TYR A 72 2.50 -14.75 9.05
CA TYR A 72 2.31 -13.53 8.27
C TYR A 72 2.34 -12.33 9.21
N LEU A 73 3.08 -11.29 8.84
CA LEU A 73 3.03 -10.04 9.58
C LEU A 73 1.67 -9.39 9.35
N GLU A 74 1.18 -8.70 10.38
CA GLU A 74 0.07 -7.76 10.21
C GLU A 74 0.54 -6.64 9.30
N ILE A 75 -0.09 -6.54 8.13
CA ILE A 75 0.20 -5.52 7.12
C ILE A 75 -1.07 -4.74 6.83
N GLY A 76 -0.89 -3.48 6.48
CA GLY A 76 -1.96 -2.58 6.09
C GLY A 76 -1.37 -1.29 5.53
N PHE A 77 -2.23 -0.44 5.00
CA PHE A 77 -1.85 0.87 4.47
C PHE A 77 -2.87 1.91 4.92
N ALA A 78 -2.48 3.18 4.83
CA ALA A 78 -3.35 4.31 5.04
C ALA A 78 -3.24 5.23 3.82
N ILE A 79 -4.37 5.76 3.37
CA ILE A 79 -4.44 6.70 2.27
C ILE A 79 -4.73 8.07 2.86
N TYR A 80 -3.95 9.07 2.45
CA TYR A 80 -4.11 10.45 2.87
C TYR A 80 -4.40 11.31 1.66
N TYR A 81 -5.28 12.29 1.83
CA TYR A 81 -5.47 13.33 0.84
C TYR A 81 -4.32 14.33 0.92
N LEU A 82 -3.63 14.54 -0.19
CA LEU A 82 -2.63 15.59 -0.34
C LEU A 82 -3.33 16.84 -0.87
N LYS A 83 -3.19 17.95 -0.15
CA LYS A 83 -3.68 19.27 -0.56
C LYS A 83 -2.68 19.94 -1.49
#